data_AF-I3XBX1-F1
#
_entry.id   AF-I3XBX1-F1
#
_cell.length_a   1.000
_cell.length_b   1.000
_cell.length_c   1.000
_cell.angle_alpha   90.00
_cell.angle_beta   90.00
_cell.angle_gamma   90.00
#
_symmetry.space_group_name_H-M   'P 1'
#
loop_
_entity.id
_entity.type
_entity.pdbx_description
1 polymer ?
#
loop_
_entity_poly.entity_id
_entity_poly.type
_entity_poly.pdbx_seq_one_letter_code
_entity_poly.pdbx_strand_id
1 'polypeptide(L)'
;MWADSESQTDYLNYSEVSEMICDMVCDDAMLPISLGVYGTWGVGKSSILQLIGKQLEADKRNLVVPFDAWLYQDFDEAKSALMTVIAKSVYEAAPETLKEKAANFYRRVNKLKVLGIAADVGAFFAGVPTLGMFAKAAGAAGDMWDGTSDEEDITAVREAAAEAEKRTTGLLKPKEKRNAPEEIVAFRKDFSELLSKLDRRLVVFVDNLDRCLPPNAISTLEAMRLFLFLPKTAFIVAADEDMVRLAVAKHFKDPGDRHITDYLDKLIQVPLRVPKLGLQEVRAYLFMLAAARSEVEPAKVEDLRTFLIEKLRRSWSDEAPFDVDRAAANLGIPVGHELRRTLETMDRLADLLAHSNQVNGNPRIVKRLLNVVRMRASVARRRGMALDESIIAKLALFERCTGEDAIRTLNAMISSAPAGKAPTLTELEAIPDAVPPDRLPKDWQQYADFVSDWLKLHPPLGGLDLRPAVYLSRETMPVRVSIQRLSEKTRKAIEILLKTAIATSPASKAAIDDIDPSEVGDAMDEIIAAMKRNPDWSKLRPDFRGAHLLATKEKIAHDKLVAFIKSLPKTPKWMATMMKGDGNKSAGSKG
;
A
#
# COMPACT_ATOMS: atom_id res chain seq x y z
N MET A 1 -2.85 -20.55 12.05
CA MET A 1 -2.52 -19.30 11.30
C MET A 1 -3.77 -18.83 10.58
N TRP A 2 -3.89 -17.53 10.32
CA TRP A 2 -4.98 -16.89 9.58
C TRP A 2 -4.49 -16.44 8.20
N ALA A 3 -5.32 -16.58 7.17
CA ALA A 3 -5.01 -16.05 5.85
C ALA A 3 -4.96 -14.51 5.88
N ASP A 4 -3.95 -13.94 5.23
CA ASP A 4 -3.81 -12.48 5.05
C ASP A 4 -4.65 -12.00 3.87
N SER A 5 -5.95 -12.32 3.92
CA SER A 5 -6.98 -11.96 2.94
C SER A 5 -8.09 -11.15 3.60
N GLU A 6 -8.84 -10.46 2.76
CA GLU A 6 -10.12 -9.82 3.11
C GLU A 6 -11.08 -10.85 3.72
N SER A 7 -11.93 -10.37 4.63
CA SER A 7 -12.93 -11.19 5.30
C SER A 7 -14.29 -10.86 4.72
N GLN A 8 -15.04 -11.90 4.32
CA GLN A 8 -16.46 -11.78 3.94
C GLN A 8 -17.39 -11.72 5.16
N THR A 9 -16.86 -12.03 6.34
CA THR A 9 -17.57 -12.00 7.61
C THR A 9 -17.14 -10.78 8.40
N ASP A 10 -18.11 -10.00 8.87
CA ASP A 10 -17.84 -8.81 9.68
C ASP A 10 -17.52 -9.20 11.13
N TYR A 11 -16.32 -8.83 11.59
CA TYR A 11 -15.85 -8.96 12.97
C TYR A 11 -15.62 -7.60 13.65
N LEU A 12 -15.80 -6.50 12.91
CA LEU A 12 -15.32 -5.17 13.28
C LEU A 12 -16.43 -4.11 13.22
N ASN A 13 -17.69 -4.54 13.06
CA ASN A 13 -18.83 -3.65 12.82
C ASN A 13 -18.63 -2.75 11.58
N TYR A 14 -17.92 -3.26 10.57
CA TYR A 14 -17.85 -2.61 9.25
C TYR A 14 -19.21 -2.61 8.55
N SER A 15 -20.14 -3.42 9.02
CA SER A 15 -21.54 -3.40 8.61
C SER A 15 -22.17 -2.01 8.70
N GLU A 16 -21.88 -1.21 9.73
CA GLU A 16 -22.43 0.14 9.88
C GLU A 16 -22.09 1.06 8.69
N VAL A 17 -20.82 1.08 8.29
CA VAL A 17 -20.36 1.86 7.12
C VAL A 17 -20.94 1.28 5.82
N SER A 18 -20.99 -0.05 5.70
CA SER A 18 -21.52 -0.70 4.50
C SER A 18 -23.02 -0.47 4.32
N GLU A 19 -23.80 -0.50 5.41
CA GLU A 19 -25.24 -0.27 5.43
C GLU A 19 -25.54 1.16 4.99
N MET A 20 -24.86 2.15 5.56
CA MET A 20 -24.98 3.55 5.15
C MET A 20 -24.68 3.77 3.66
N ILE A 21 -23.64 3.13 3.13
CA ILE A 21 -23.31 3.19 1.70
C ILE A 21 -24.42 2.53 0.86
N CYS A 22 -24.92 1.37 1.28
CA CYS A 22 -25.98 0.68 0.58
C CYS A 22 -27.28 1.50 0.56
N ASP A 23 -27.62 2.18 1.66
CA ASP A 23 -28.79 3.06 1.74
C ASP A 23 -28.69 4.21 0.73
N MET A 24 -27.51 4.87 0.65
CA MET A 24 -27.27 5.94 -0.33
C MET A 24 -27.34 5.45 -1.78
N VAL A 25 -26.80 4.26 -2.07
CA VAL A 25 -26.80 3.68 -3.43
C VAL A 25 -28.20 3.17 -3.82
N CYS A 26 -28.99 2.73 -2.84
CA CYS A 26 -30.34 2.19 -3.07
C CYS A 26 -31.43 3.26 -3.14
N ASP A 27 -31.14 4.52 -2.77
CA ASP A 27 -32.02 5.66 -2.95
C ASP A 27 -31.88 6.24 -4.38
N ASP A 28 -32.92 6.07 -5.20
CA ASP A 28 -32.91 6.58 -6.58
C ASP A 28 -32.82 8.11 -6.65
N ALA A 29 -33.22 8.83 -5.60
CA ALA A 29 -33.11 10.29 -5.53
C ALA A 29 -31.66 10.77 -5.33
N MET A 30 -30.79 9.90 -4.82
CA MET A 30 -29.36 10.18 -4.63
C MET A 30 -28.53 9.89 -5.89
N LEU A 31 -29.09 9.19 -6.89
CA LEU A 31 -28.38 8.84 -8.11
C LEU A 31 -28.44 9.98 -9.15
N PRO A 32 -27.34 10.25 -9.87
CA PRO A 32 -26.05 9.56 -9.82
C PRO A 32 -25.17 9.98 -8.63
N ILE A 33 -24.46 9.00 -8.06
CA ILE A 33 -23.61 9.22 -6.89
C ILE A 33 -22.19 8.69 -7.08
N SER A 34 -21.21 9.35 -6.47
CA SER A 34 -19.83 8.89 -6.37
C SER A 34 -19.33 8.98 -4.92
N LEU A 35 -18.99 7.82 -4.36
CA LEU A 35 -18.62 7.61 -2.97
C LEU A 35 -17.13 7.23 -2.88
N GLY A 36 -16.40 7.84 -1.96
CA GLY A 36 -15.03 7.44 -1.62
C GLY A 36 -15.03 6.62 -0.34
N VAL A 37 -14.34 5.48 -0.31
CA VAL A 37 -14.06 4.67 0.87
C VAL A 37 -12.57 4.79 1.19
N TYR A 38 -12.24 5.78 2.00
CA TYR A 38 -10.86 6.16 2.28
C TYR A 38 -10.30 5.54 3.54
N GLY A 39 -9.02 5.17 3.49
CA GLY A 39 -8.31 4.65 4.64
C GLY A 39 -6.91 4.18 4.28
N THR A 40 -6.04 4.05 5.29
CA THR A 40 -4.66 3.62 5.05
C THR A 40 -4.59 2.13 4.67
N TRP A 41 -3.40 1.66 4.33
CA TRP A 41 -3.20 0.26 3.97
C TRP A 41 -3.55 -0.68 5.15
N GLY A 42 -4.36 -1.72 4.88
CA GLY A 42 -4.68 -2.78 5.85
C GLY A 42 -5.84 -2.48 6.81
N VAL A 43 -6.46 -1.30 6.73
CA VAL A 43 -7.61 -0.93 7.60
C VAL A 43 -8.91 -1.64 7.22
N GLY A 44 -9.01 -2.29 6.06
CA GLY A 44 -10.19 -3.09 5.68
C GLY A 44 -11.11 -2.48 4.63
N LYS A 45 -10.63 -1.51 3.83
CA LYS A 45 -11.39 -0.93 2.69
C LYS A 45 -12.00 -2.00 1.77
N SER A 46 -11.18 -2.96 1.32
CA SER A 46 -11.64 -4.04 0.44
C SER A 46 -12.61 -5.00 1.13
N SER A 47 -12.46 -5.25 2.45
CA SER A 47 -13.47 -6.00 3.22
C SER A 47 -14.82 -5.25 3.26
N ILE A 48 -14.81 -3.93 3.43
CA ILE A 48 -16.02 -3.09 3.35
C ILE A 48 -16.65 -3.18 1.96
N LEU A 49 -15.86 -3.09 0.89
CA LEU A 49 -16.36 -3.26 -0.48
C LEU A 49 -17.01 -4.64 -0.70
N GLN A 50 -16.44 -5.71 -0.14
CA GLN A 50 -17.05 -7.05 -0.20
C GLN A 50 -18.41 -7.10 0.53
N LEU A 51 -18.52 -6.47 1.70
CA LEU A 51 -19.79 -6.39 2.44
C LEU A 51 -20.86 -5.61 1.65
N ILE A 52 -20.47 -4.47 1.07
CA ILE A 52 -21.35 -3.65 0.22
C ILE A 52 -21.78 -4.46 -1.01
N GLY A 53 -20.84 -5.11 -1.70
CA GLY A 53 -21.12 -5.95 -2.87
C GLY A 53 -22.15 -7.02 -2.57
N LYS A 54 -21.95 -7.77 -1.48
CA LYS A 54 -22.87 -8.83 -1.05
C LYS A 54 -24.29 -8.30 -0.77
N GLN A 55 -24.41 -7.12 -0.13
CA GLN A 55 -25.70 -6.50 0.15
C GLN A 55 -26.38 -6.01 -1.13
N LEU A 56 -25.63 -5.33 -2.02
CA LEU A 56 -26.18 -4.79 -3.26
C LEU A 56 -26.55 -5.89 -4.27
N GLU A 57 -25.79 -6.98 -4.35
CA GLU A 57 -26.09 -8.12 -5.23
C GLU A 57 -27.39 -8.85 -4.84
N ALA A 58 -27.86 -8.70 -3.59
CA ALA A 58 -29.14 -9.27 -3.16
C ALA A 58 -30.36 -8.62 -3.86
N ASP A 59 -30.26 -7.34 -4.26
CA ASP A 59 -31.27 -6.66 -5.08
C ASP A 59 -30.89 -6.77 -6.57
N LYS A 60 -31.70 -7.51 -7.34
CA LYS A 60 -31.49 -7.72 -8.78
C LYS A 60 -31.57 -6.43 -9.60
N ARG A 61 -32.12 -5.34 -9.06
CA ARG A 61 -32.07 -4.01 -9.68
C ARG A 61 -30.65 -3.47 -9.75
N ASN A 62 -29.72 -3.97 -8.95
CA ASN A 62 -28.32 -3.57 -9.01
C ASN A 62 -27.54 -4.42 -10.01
N LEU A 63 -26.70 -3.77 -10.81
CA LEU A 63 -25.66 -4.38 -11.62
C LEU A 63 -24.32 -3.97 -11.02
N VAL A 64 -23.77 -4.84 -10.17
CA VAL A 64 -22.48 -4.61 -9.50
C VAL A 64 -21.33 -4.99 -10.44
N VAL A 65 -20.39 -4.07 -10.62
CA VAL A 65 -19.24 -4.20 -11.52
C VAL A 65 -17.96 -3.96 -10.72
N PRO A 66 -17.27 -5.01 -10.27
CA PRO A 66 -15.99 -4.87 -9.59
C PRO A 66 -14.86 -4.55 -10.58
N PHE A 67 -14.01 -3.60 -10.22
CA PHE A 67 -12.82 -3.24 -10.96
C PHE A 67 -11.64 -3.02 -10.01
N ASP A 68 -10.62 -3.87 -10.12
CA ASP A 68 -9.33 -3.69 -9.44
C ASP A 68 -8.38 -2.95 -10.39
N ALA A 69 -8.07 -1.69 -10.08
CA ALA A 69 -7.22 -0.86 -10.93
C ALA A 69 -5.79 -1.39 -11.03
N TRP A 70 -5.31 -2.08 -9.98
CA TRP A 70 -3.93 -2.55 -9.89
C TRP A 70 -3.66 -3.73 -10.82
N LEU A 71 -4.66 -4.57 -11.09
CA LEU A 71 -4.56 -5.66 -12.09
C LEU A 71 -4.21 -5.16 -13.50
N TYR A 72 -4.51 -3.89 -13.79
CA TYR A 72 -4.30 -3.27 -15.09
C TYR A 72 -3.11 -2.29 -15.12
N GLN A 73 -2.27 -2.28 -14.08
CA GLN A 73 -1.15 -1.33 -13.97
C GLN A 73 -0.10 -1.51 -15.08
N ASP A 74 0.23 -2.74 -15.44
CA ASP A 74 1.29 -2.99 -16.43
C ASP A 74 0.78 -2.94 -17.88
N PHE A 75 -0.49 -2.58 -18.07
CA PHE A 75 -1.07 -2.37 -19.40
C PHE A 75 -1.12 -0.87 -19.69
N ASP A 76 -0.71 -0.50 -20.91
CA ASP A 76 -0.64 0.90 -21.38
C ASP A 76 -1.99 1.66 -21.35
N GLU A 77 -3.10 1.02 -20.98
CA GLU A 77 -4.43 1.60 -21.05
C GLU A 77 -5.36 1.23 -19.86
N ALA A 78 -5.00 1.59 -18.63
CA ALA A 78 -5.88 1.44 -17.45
C ALA A 78 -7.30 2.04 -17.67
N LYS A 79 -7.37 3.18 -18.38
CA LYS A 79 -8.63 3.80 -18.84
C LYS A 79 -9.47 2.87 -19.71
N SER A 80 -8.85 2.27 -20.71
CA SER A 80 -9.52 1.32 -21.60
C SER A 80 -10.00 0.10 -20.85
N ALA A 81 -9.25 -0.39 -19.85
CA ALA A 81 -9.66 -1.52 -19.03
C ALA A 81 -10.98 -1.24 -18.31
N LEU A 82 -11.09 -0.14 -17.56
CA LEU A 82 -12.35 0.22 -16.86
C LEU A 82 -13.51 0.36 -17.84
N MET A 83 -13.31 1.07 -18.96
CA MET A 83 -14.33 1.23 -19.98
C MET A 83 -14.80 -0.12 -20.55
N THR A 84 -13.88 -1.05 -20.75
CA THR A 84 -14.19 -2.40 -21.25
C THR A 84 -15.01 -3.19 -20.27
N VAL A 85 -14.59 -3.18 -19.00
CA VAL A 85 -15.24 -3.96 -17.94
C VAL A 85 -16.68 -3.49 -17.78
N ILE A 86 -16.92 -2.17 -17.68
CA ILE A 86 -18.28 -1.61 -17.61
C ILE A 86 -19.09 -2.00 -18.86
N ALA A 87 -18.54 -1.81 -20.07
CA ALA A 87 -19.26 -2.09 -21.30
C ALA A 87 -19.61 -3.58 -21.45
N LYS A 88 -18.70 -4.47 -21.06
CA LYS A 88 -18.91 -5.91 -21.05
C LYS A 88 -20.00 -6.29 -20.04
N SER A 89 -19.92 -5.81 -18.80
CA SER A 89 -20.92 -6.11 -17.77
C SER A 89 -22.32 -5.61 -18.16
N VAL A 90 -22.42 -4.41 -18.73
CA VAL A 90 -23.69 -3.87 -19.24
C VAL A 90 -24.21 -4.70 -20.43
N TYR A 91 -23.32 -5.13 -21.33
CA TYR A 91 -23.70 -6.00 -22.45
C TYR A 91 -24.20 -7.37 -22.00
N GLU A 92 -23.52 -8.00 -21.04
CA GLU A 92 -23.92 -9.30 -20.48
C GLU A 92 -25.25 -9.21 -19.73
N ALA A 93 -25.45 -8.12 -18.98
CA ALA A 93 -26.67 -7.85 -18.23
C ALA A 93 -27.87 -7.39 -19.10
N ALA A 94 -27.63 -6.93 -20.33
CA ALA A 94 -28.68 -6.42 -21.19
C ALA A 94 -29.62 -7.55 -21.65
N PRO A 95 -30.95 -7.36 -21.55
CA PRO A 95 -31.91 -8.30 -22.12
C PRO A 95 -31.81 -8.33 -23.64
N GLU A 96 -32.36 -9.37 -24.28
CA GLU A 96 -32.32 -9.53 -25.75
C GLU A 96 -32.85 -8.30 -26.50
N THR A 97 -33.88 -7.64 -25.96
CA THR A 97 -34.46 -6.41 -26.52
C THR A 97 -33.50 -5.21 -26.57
N LEU A 98 -32.48 -5.20 -25.71
CA LEU A 98 -31.47 -4.14 -25.63
C LEU A 98 -30.08 -4.61 -26.08
N LYS A 99 -29.94 -5.87 -26.50
CA LYS A 99 -28.63 -6.47 -26.81
C LYS A 99 -27.90 -5.77 -27.93
N GLU A 100 -28.63 -5.36 -28.97
CA GLU A 100 -28.05 -4.59 -30.08
C GLU A 100 -27.58 -3.20 -29.64
N LYS A 101 -28.37 -2.49 -28.81
CA LYS A 101 -27.96 -1.20 -28.24
C LYS A 101 -26.71 -1.35 -27.37
N ALA A 102 -26.65 -2.39 -26.54
CA ALA A 102 -25.48 -2.68 -25.73
C ALA A 102 -24.26 -3.06 -26.58
N ALA A 103 -24.46 -3.80 -27.68
CA ALA A 103 -23.40 -4.10 -28.64
C ALA A 103 -22.87 -2.84 -29.33
N ASN A 104 -23.76 -1.91 -29.72
CA ASN A 104 -23.39 -0.62 -30.30
C ASN A 104 -22.55 0.19 -29.30
N PHE A 105 -22.97 0.24 -28.04
CA PHE A 105 -22.23 0.88 -26.95
C PHE A 105 -20.84 0.26 -26.77
N TYR A 106 -20.75 -1.07 -26.72
CA TYR A 106 -19.48 -1.80 -26.61
C TYR A 106 -18.54 -1.51 -27.80
N ARG A 107 -19.07 -1.48 -29.03
CA ARG A 107 -18.30 -1.10 -30.23
C ARG A 107 -17.79 0.34 -30.16
N ARG A 108 -18.60 1.26 -29.64
CA ARG A 108 -18.19 2.66 -29.43
C ARG A 108 -17.08 2.78 -28.39
N VAL A 109 -17.15 2.01 -27.30
CA VAL A 109 -16.06 1.91 -26.33
C VAL A 109 -14.78 1.47 -27.02
N ASN A 110 -14.81 0.41 -27.84
CA ASN A 110 -13.63 0.00 -28.61
C ASN A 110 -13.14 1.07 -29.59
N LYS A 111 -14.04 1.82 -30.23
CA LYS A 111 -13.68 2.95 -31.09
C LYS A 111 -12.96 4.05 -30.32
N LEU A 112 -13.44 4.40 -29.12
CA LEU A 112 -12.81 5.42 -28.25
C LEU A 112 -11.40 5.01 -27.82
N LYS A 113 -11.15 3.71 -27.56
CA LYS A 113 -9.81 3.19 -27.26
C LYS A 113 -8.86 3.40 -28.42
N VAL A 114 -9.27 2.95 -29.61
CA VAL A 114 -8.46 3.04 -30.84
C VAL A 114 -8.19 4.50 -31.25
N LEU A 115 -9.07 5.43 -30.90
CA LEU A 115 -8.90 6.86 -31.17
C LEU A 115 -7.94 7.56 -30.20
N GLY A 116 -7.45 6.90 -29.15
CA GLY A 116 -6.44 7.46 -28.26
C GLY A 116 -6.87 8.77 -27.61
N ILE A 117 -8.15 8.90 -27.21
CA ILE A 117 -8.70 10.10 -26.56
C ILE A 117 -8.23 10.19 -25.08
N ALA A 118 -6.93 10.03 -24.90
CA ALA A 118 -6.25 9.96 -23.62
C ALA A 118 -6.00 11.34 -23.02
N ALA A 119 -6.07 12.44 -23.78
CA ALA A 119 -5.46 13.69 -23.32
C ALA A 119 -6.38 14.93 -23.10
N ASP A 120 -7.67 14.92 -23.46
CA ASP A 120 -8.42 16.20 -23.55
C ASP A 120 -9.78 16.29 -22.80
N VAL A 121 -10.19 15.26 -22.05
CA VAL A 121 -11.47 15.33 -21.30
C VAL A 121 -11.37 16.27 -20.09
N GLY A 122 -10.16 16.41 -19.53
CA GLY A 122 -9.81 17.26 -18.40
C GLY A 122 -10.26 18.71 -18.55
N ALA A 123 -9.82 19.34 -19.63
CA ALA A 123 -9.90 20.78 -19.86
C ALA A 123 -11.25 21.25 -20.44
N PHE A 124 -11.95 20.40 -21.22
CA PHE A 124 -13.26 20.72 -21.79
C PHE A 124 -14.31 21.11 -20.72
N PHE A 125 -14.34 20.39 -19.60
CA PHE A 125 -15.30 20.63 -18.52
C PHE A 125 -14.82 21.63 -17.46
N ALA A 126 -13.59 22.14 -17.56
CA ALA A 126 -13.05 23.17 -16.68
C ALA A 126 -13.25 24.60 -17.23
N GLY A 127 -13.85 24.75 -18.41
CA GLY A 127 -14.10 26.05 -19.05
C GLY A 127 -12.86 26.67 -19.71
N VAL A 128 -11.77 25.92 -19.89
CA VAL A 128 -10.54 26.41 -20.51
C VAL A 128 -10.52 26.00 -22.00
N PRO A 129 -10.37 26.94 -22.96
CA PRO A 129 -10.40 26.61 -24.37
C PRO A 129 -9.11 25.87 -24.78
N THR A 130 -9.24 24.62 -25.25
CA THR A 130 -8.11 23.76 -25.69
C THR A 130 -7.97 23.62 -27.21
N LEU A 131 -8.59 24.51 -27.99
CA LEU A 131 -8.43 24.56 -29.45
C LEU A 131 -7.02 25.07 -29.83
N GLY A 132 -5.98 24.25 -29.65
CA GLY A 132 -4.64 24.61 -30.11
C GLY A 132 -3.49 23.63 -29.86
N MET A 133 -3.56 22.72 -28.87
CA MET A 133 -2.34 22.01 -28.43
C MET A 133 -2.07 20.67 -29.15
N PHE A 134 -3.06 20.07 -29.83
CA PHE A 134 -2.90 18.75 -30.48
C PHE A 134 -2.69 18.79 -32.00
N ALA A 135 -2.78 19.95 -32.66
CA ALA A 135 -2.50 20.04 -34.09
C ALA A 135 -1.00 19.85 -34.44
N LYS A 136 -0.09 19.85 -33.44
CA LYS A 136 1.36 19.67 -33.63
C LYS A 136 1.90 18.27 -33.34
N ALA A 137 1.12 17.37 -32.73
CA ALA A 137 1.65 16.06 -32.32
C ALA A 137 1.60 14.98 -33.43
N ALA A 138 0.95 15.25 -34.56
CA ALA A 138 0.86 14.30 -35.68
C ALA A 138 2.01 14.42 -36.71
N GLY A 139 3.09 15.12 -36.37
CA GLY A 139 4.23 15.35 -37.27
C GLY A 139 5.62 15.29 -36.65
N ALA A 140 5.78 14.96 -35.37
CA ALA A 140 7.08 14.96 -34.70
C ALA A 140 7.27 13.67 -33.90
N ALA A 141 7.65 12.60 -34.60
CA ALA A 141 8.41 11.52 -33.99
C ALA A 141 9.89 11.89 -34.17
N GLY A 142 10.48 12.51 -33.16
CA GLY A 142 11.86 13.00 -33.18
C GLY A 142 12.05 14.17 -32.24
N ASP A 143 12.63 13.87 -31.08
CA ASP A 143 13.31 14.76 -30.14
C ASP A 143 12.55 15.89 -29.44
N MET A 144 12.51 15.80 -28.10
CA MET A 144 12.86 16.95 -27.26
C MET A 144 13.21 16.54 -25.82
N TRP A 145 14.50 16.50 -25.50
CA TRP A 145 15.00 17.26 -24.33
C TRP A 145 16.47 17.66 -24.51
N ASP A 146 16.66 18.99 -24.54
CA ASP A 146 17.88 19.81 -24.42
C ASP A 146 19.10 19.57 -25.32
N GLY A 147 19.22 20.43 -26.34
CA GLY A 147 19.97 21.68 -26.15
C GLY A 147 21.48 21.61 -26.37
N THR A 148 21.89 21.63 -27.64
CA THR A 148 23.03 22.40 -28.21
C THR A 148 23.16 22.08 -29.72
N SER A 149 23.84 22.96 -30.47
CA SER A 149 24.37 22.80 -31.85
C SER A 149 23.34 22.72 -32.99
N ASP A 150 23.60 23.09 -34.25
CA ASP A 150 24.57 23.97 -34.94
C ASP A 150 23.91 24.25 -36.32
N GLU A 151 24.22 25.37 -36.99
CA GLU A 151 23.55 25.78 -38.25
C GLU A 151 23.73 24.78 -39.42
N GLU A 152 24.68 23.84 -39.34
CA GLU A 152 24.98 22.87 -40.41
C GLU A 152 24.00 21.68 -40.49
N ASP A 153 23.26 21.35 -39.41
CA ASP A 153 22.31 20.23 -39.45
C ASP A 153 20.96 20.60 -40.11
N ILE A 154 20.64 21.89 -40.17
CA ILE A 154 19.35 22.37 -40.72
C ILE A 154 19.31 22.25 -42.25
N THR A 155 20.45 22.34 -42.94
CA THR A 155 20.53 22.26 -44.40
C THR A 155 20.41 20.82 -44.90
N ALA A 156 21.04 19.85 -44.21
CA ALA A 156 20.93 18.43 -44.54
C ALA A 156 19.49 17.90 -44.40
N VAL A 157 18.75 18.38 -43.40
CA VAL A 157 17.34 18.03 -43.18
C VAL A 157 16.43 18.61 -44.26
N ARG A 158 16.73 19.81 -44.77
CA ARG A 158 15.95 20.44 -45.86
C ARG A 158 16.12 19.72 -47.19
N GLU A 159 17.32 19.25 -47.52
CA GLU A 159 17.56 18.50 -48.75
C GLU A 159 16.92 17.11 -48.72
N ALA A 160 16.99 16.42 -47.57
CA ALA A 160 16.31 15.13 -47.38
C ALA A 160 14.78 15.25 -47.44
N ALA A 161 14.21 16.35 -46.92
CA ALA A 161 12.77 16.63 -47.00
C ALA A 161 12.30 16.90 -48.44
N ALA A 162 13.12 17.57 -49.26
CA ALA A 162 12.80 17.87 -50.66
C ALA A 162 12.85 16.63 -51.57
N GLU A 163 13.69 15.63 -51.25
CA GLU A 163 13.71 14.35 -51.97
C GLU A 163 12.56 13.41 -51.60
N ALA A 164 12.10 13.44 -50.35
CA ALA A 164 11.00 12.59 -49.87
C ALA A 164 9.63 12.98 -50.47
N GLU A 165 9.43 14.27 -50.78
CA GLU A 165 8.17 14.79 -51.34
C GLU A 165 7.93 14.32 -52.80
N LYS A 166 9.00 13.98 -53.55
CA LYS A 166 8.89 13.52 -54.95
C LYS A 166 8.50 12.05 -55.12
N ARG A 167 8.45 11.24 -54.06
CA ARG A 167 8.21 9.78 -54.15
C ARG A 167 6.85 9.30 -53.62
N THR A 168 5.95 10.18 -53.22
CA THR A 168 4.67 9.80 -52.57
C THR A 168 3.43 10.44 -53.20
N THR A 169 3.43 10.70 -54.50
CA THR A 169 2.28 11.27 -55.24
C THR A 169 1.29 10.23 -55.78
N GLY A 170 1.14 9.08 -55.12
CA GLY A 170 0.14 8.07 -55.51
C GLY A 170 -0.34 7.25 -54.33
N LEU A 171 -1.64 7.36 -54.01
CA LEU A 171 -2.39 6.62 -52.96
C LEU A 171 -2.46 7.28 -51.58
N LEU A 172 -3.09 8.46 -51.50
CA LEU A 172 -3.72 8.92 -50.26
C LEU A 172 -5.16 9.34 -50.55
N LYS A 173 -6.11 8.45 -50.23
CA LYS A 173 -7.49 8.87 -49.94
C LYS A 173 -7.42 9.76 -48.68
N PRO A 174 -8.05 10.95 -48.66
CA PRO A 174 -8.05 11.79 -47.47
C PRO A 174 -8.76 11.04 -46.34
N LYS A 175 -8.01 10.68 -45.28
CA LYS A 175 -8.61 10.20 -44.02
C LYS A 175 -9.46 11.33 -43.48
N GLU A 176 -10.77 11.11 -43.37
CA GLU A 176 -11.71 12.00 -42.68
C GLU A 176 -11.13 12.39 -41.31
N LYS A 177 -11.08 13.71 -41.06
CA LYS A 177 -10.78 14.27 -39.74
C LYS A 177 -11.87 13.81 -38.79
N ARG A 178 -11.55 12.88 -37.89
CA ARG A 178 -12.47 12.33 -36.89
C ARG A 178 -12.49 13.25 -35.66
N ASN A 179 -13.66 13.75 -35.29
CA ASN A 179 -13.84 14.69 -34.18
C ASN A 179 -14.02 13.92 -32.85
N ALA A 180 -12.95 13.78 -32.06
CA ALA A 180 -12.97 13.16 -30.73
C ALA A 180 -14.09 13.66 -29.78
N PRO A 181 -14.47 14.96 -29.75
CA PRO A 181 -15.56 15.45 -28.90
C PRO A 181 -16.93 14.86 -29.25
N GLU A 182 -17.22 14.69 -30.54
CA GLU A 182 -18.51 14.13 -31.00
C GLU A 182 -18.69 12.69 -30.53
N GLU A 183 -17.60 11.91 -30.51
CA GLU A 183 -17.62 10.53 -30.03
C GLU A 183 -17.88 10.44 -28.52
N ILE A 184 -17.36 11.38 -27.71
CA ILE A 184 -17.65 11.45 -26.27
C ILE A 184 -19.11 11.79 -26.01
N VAL A 185 -19.67 12.77 -26.74
CA VAL A 185 -21.08 13.17 -26.62
C VAL A 185 -21.99 12.00 -27.02
N ALA A 186 -21.70 11.37 -28.15
CA ALA A 186 -22.45 10.21 -28.61
C ALA A 186 -22.31 9.01 -27.66
N PHE A 187 -21.13 8.81 -27.05
CA PHE A 187 -20.93 7.81 -26.00
C PHE A 187 -21.82 8.05 -24.78
N ARG A 188 -21.83 9.27 -24.24
CA ARG A 188 -22.68 9.60 -23.08
C ARG A 188 -24.15 9.45 -23.39
N LYS A 189 -24.57 9.83 -24.61
CA LYS A 189 -25.95 9.67 -25.08
C LYS A 189 -26.34 8.19 -25.16
N ASP A 190 -25.57 7.37 -25.89
CA ASP A 190 -25.85 5.95 -26.08
C ASP A 190 -25.90 5.21 -24.73
N PHE A 191 -24.98 5.55 -23.82
CA PHE A 191 -24.94 4.96 -22.48
C PHE A 191 -26.15 5.37 -21.63
N SER A 192 -26.51 6.65 -21.62
CA SER A 192 -27.68 7.15 -20.88
C SER A 192 -28.99 6.53 -21.38
N GLU A 193 -29.16 6.43 -22.70
CA GLU A 193 -30.32 5.73 -23.30
C GLU A 193 -30.35 4.24 -22.95
N LEU A 194 -29.18 3.61 -22.86
CA LEU A 194 -29.08 2.19 -22.50
C LEU A 194 -29.43 1.97 -21.04
N LEU A 195 -28.87 2.75 -20.12
CA LEU A 195 -29.12 2.64 -18.68
C LEU A 195 -30.57 2.96 -18.30
N SER A 196 -31.17 3.99 -18.92
CA SER A 196 -32.58 4.32 -18.68
C SER A 196 -33.52 3.17 -19.06
N LYS A 197 -33.21 2.43 -20.14
CA LYS A 197 -34.00 1.28 -20.61
C LYS A 197 -33.67 -0.04 -19.91
N LEU A 198 -32.45 -0.19 -19.40
CA LEU A 198 -32.00 -1.40 -18.70
C LEU A 198 -32.76 -1.63 -17.39
N ASP A 199 -33.36 -0.58 -16.83
CA ASP A 199 -34.05 -0.55 -15.55
C ASP A 199 -33.26 -1.16 -14.38
N ARG A 200 -31.94 -0.94 -14.40
CA ARG A 200 -31.01 -1.36 -13.36
C ARG A 200 -30.11 -0.20 -12.95
N ARG A 201 -29.68 -0.21 -11.70
CA ARG A 201 -28.67 0.69 -11.13
C ARG A 201 -27.30 0.08 -11.43
N LEU A 202 -26.46 0.80 -12.15
CA LEU A 202 -25.09 0.39 -12.39
C LEU A 202 -24.23 0.83 -11.20
N VAL A 203 -23.68 -0.14 -10.47
CA VAL A 203 -22.80 0.13 -9.32
C VAL A 203 -21.40 -0.32 -9.69
N VAL A 204 -20.45 0.60 -9.79
CA VAL A 204 -19.06 0.32 -10.15
C VAL A 204 -18.17 0.44 -8.93
N PHE A 205 -17.52 -0.65 -8.52
CA PHE A 205 -16.50 -0.61 -7.48
C PHE A 205 -15.13 -0.43 -8.12
N VAL A 206 -14.35 0.51 -7.62
CA VAL A 206 -12.97 0.76 -8.02
C VAL A 206 -12.07 0.56 -6.80
N ASP A 207 -11.28 -0.51 -6.78
CA ASP A 207 -10.36 -0.83 -5.67
C ASP A 207 -8.89 -0.73 -6.10
N ASN A 208 -8.00 -0.67 -5.11
CA ASN A 208 -6.53 -0.65 -5.23
C ASN A 208 -5.97 0.46 -6.13
N LEU A 209 -6.70 1.57 -6.29
CA LEU A 209 -6.23 2.75 -7.02
C LEU A 209 -4.94 3.33 -6.42
N ASP A 210 -4.80 3.25 -5.10
CA ASP A 210 -3.64 3.68 -4.31
C ASP A 210 -2.38 2.83 -4.52
N ARG A 211 -2.51 1.66 -5.19
CA ARG A 211 -1.37 0.80 -5.54
C ARG A 211 -0.83 1.05 -6.94
N CYS A 212 -1.60 1.73 -7.78
CA CYS A 212 -1.22 2.07 -9.15
C CYS A 212 -0.08 3.10 -9.18
N LEU A 213 0.72 3.06 -10.25
CA LEU A 213 1.61 4.16 -10.59
C LEU A 213 0.80 5.45 -10.85
N PRO A 214 1.33 6.64 -10.54
CA PRO A 214 0.60 7.90 -10.70
C PRO A 214 -0.08 8.08 -12.07
N PRO A 215 0.55 7.78 -13.22
CA PRO A 215 -0.11 7.91 -14.52
C PRO A 215 -1.35 7.02 -14.66
N ASN A 216 -1.30 5.79 -14.14
CA ASN A 216 -2.40 4.83 -14.24
C ASN A 216 -3.54 5.15 -13.28
N ALA A 217 -3.21 5.66 -12.09
CA ALA A 217 -4.22 6.15 -11.15
C ALA A 217 -5.02 7.30 -11.78
N ILE A 218 -4.33 8.27 -12.39
CA ILE A 218 -5.00 9.39 -13.08
C ILE A 218 -5.79 8.90 -14.30
N SER A 219 -5.21 8.02 -15.11
CA SER A 219 -5.90 7.42 -16.27
C SER A 219 -7.21 6.74 -15.85
N THR A 220 -7.21 6.03 -14.71
CA THR A 220 -8.42 5.41 -14.15
C THR A 220 -9.44 6.46 -13.67
N LEU A 221 -9.01 7.51 -12.96
CA LEU A 221 -9.87 8.60 -12.51
C LEU A 221 -10.50 9.37 -13.69
N GLU A 222 -9.75 9.59 -14.76
CA GLU A 222 -10.27 10.18 -15.99
C GLU A 222 -11.27 9.28 -16.72
N ALA A 223 -11.03 7.96 -16.70
CA ALA A 223 -11.95 6.98 -17.24
C ALA A 223 -13.28 7.02 -16.50
N MET A 224 -13.23 7.03 -15.17
CA MET A 224 -14.42 7.16 -14.31
C MET A 224 -15.23 8.41 -14.68
N ARG A 225 -14.58 9.55 -14.89
CA ARG A 225 -15.24 10.82 -15.26
C ARG A 225 -16.12 10.72 -16.52
N LEU A 226 -15.82 9.80 -17.45
CA LEU A 226 -16.65 9.60 -18.63
C LEU A 226 -18.04 9.03 -18.29
N PHE A 227 -18.11 8.24 -17.22
CA PHE A 227 -19.32 7.55 -16.75
C PHE A 227 -20.00 8.25 -15.57
N LEU A 228 -19.27 9.07 -14.81
CA LEU A 228 -19.83 9.85 -13.71
C LEU A 228 -20.97 10.74 -14.18
N PHE A 229 -21.93 10.95 -13.28
CA PHE A 229 -23.10 11.80 -13.47
C PHE A 229 -24.08 11.32 -14.58
N LEU A 230 -24.03 10.04 -14.94
CA LEU A 230 -25.00 9.43 -15.86
C LEU A 230 -26.15 8.78 -15.07
N PRO A 231 -27.40 8.78 -15.58
CA PRO A 231 -28.56 8.33 -14.81
C PRO A 231 -28.41 6.90 -14.28
N LYS A 232 -28.92 6.64 -13.07
CA LYS A 232 -28.90 5.30 -12.42
C LYS A 232 -27.48 4.72 -12.23
N THR A 233 -26.46 5.56 -12.00
CA THR A 233 -25.08 5.12 -11.75
C THR A 233 -24.60 5.46 -10.34
N ALA A 234 -23.87 4.53 -9.73
CA ALA A 234 -23.15 4.72 -8.47
C ALA A 234 -21.70 4.28 -8.64
N PHE A 235 -20.74 5.10 -8.24
CA PHE A 235 -19.32 4.74 -8.18
C PHE A 235 -18.88 4.66 -6.72
N ILE A 236 -18.17 3.60 -6.36
CA ILE A 236 -17.61 3.42 -5.01
C ILE A 236 -16.11 3.17 -5.15
N VAL A 237 -15.30 4.12 -4.70
CA VAL A 237 -13.84 4.11 -4.88
C VAL A 237 -13.16 3.85 -3.56
N ALA A 238 -12.53 2.69 -3.40
CA ALA A 238 -11.67 2.41 -2.27
C ALA A 238 -10.23 2.80 -2.58
N ALA A 239 -9.66 3.70 -1.79
CA ALA A 239 -8.27 4.13 -1.95
C ALA A 239 -7.69 4.70 -0.64
N ASP A 240 -6.37 4.78 -0.55
CA ASP A 240 -5.69 5.67 0.37
C ASP A 240 -5.73 7.10 -0.18
N GLU A 241 -6.39 8.01 0.56
CA GLU A 241 -6.61 9.40 0.14
C GLU A 241 -5.29 10.13 -0.15
N ASP A 242 -4.27 9.93 0.69
CA ASP A 242 -2.98 10.60 0.58
C ASP A 242 -2.21 10.10 -0.66
N MET A 243 -2.31 8.80 -0.96
CA MET A 243 -1.70 8.22 -2.15
C MET A 243 -2.34 8.73 -3.45
N VAL A 244 -3.67 8.92 -3.46
CA VAL A 244 -4.36 9.50 -4.62
C VAL A 244 -3.98 10.98 -4.77
N ARG A 245 -3.95 11.76 -3.67
CA ARG A 245 -3.49 13.16 -3.68
C ARG A 245 -2.07 13.28 -4.24
N LEU A 246 -1.17 12.39 -3.84
CA LEU A 246 0.21 12.32 -4.37
C LEU A 246 0.24 12.02 -5.87
N ALA A 247 -0.62 11.13 -6.35
CA ALA A 247 -0.70 10.81 -7.78
C ALA A 247 -1.15 12.03 -8.61
N VAL A 248 -2.15 12.76 -8.12
CA VAL A 248 -2.64 14.00 -8.73
C VAL A 248 -1.55 15.08 -8.71
N ALA A 249 -0.87 15.28 -7.58
CA ALA A 249 0.23 16.23 -7.45
C ALA A 249 1.34 15.96 -8.47
N LYS A 250 1.77 14.70 -8.61
CA LYS A 250 2.81 14.29 -9.58
C LYS A 250 2.37 14.53 -11.03
N HIS A 251 1.11 14.25 -11.36
CA HIS A 251 0.61 14.39 -12.73
C HIS A 251 0.54 15.85 -13.19
N PHE A 252 0.06 16.74 -12.32
CA PHE A 252 -0.10 18.17 -12.63
C PHE A 252 1.16 19.02 -12.31
N LYS A 253 2.30 18.37 -12.03
CA LYS A 253 3.57 19.03 -11.68
C LYS A 253 3.44 20.00 -10.50
N ASP A 254 2.84 19.51 -9.42
CA ASP A 254 2.64 20.22 -8.16
C ASP A 254 1.78 21.49 -8.26
N PRO A 255 0.48 21.35 -8.62
CA PRO A 255 -0.41 22.48 -8.86
C PRO A 255 -0.83 23.21 -7.57
N GLY A 256 -0.36 22.76 -6.40
CA GLY A 256 -0.79 23.23 -5.07
C GLY A 256 -2.01 22.49 -4.51
N ASP A 257 -2.12 22.45 -3.18
CA ASP A 257 -3.10 21.64 -2.43
C ASP A 257 -4.56 21.90 -2.81
N ARG A 258 -4.89 23.15 -3.15
CA ARG A 258 -6.25 23.54 -3.55
C ARG A 258 -6.68 22.86 -4.84
N HIS A 259 -5.81 22.82 -5.84
CA HIS A 259 -6.12 22.19 -7.12
C HIS A 259 -6.27 20.67 -7.00
N ILE A 260 -5.50 20.04 -6.11
CA ILE A 260 -5.61 18.60 -5.83
C ILE A 260 -6.95 18.29 -5.17
N THR A 261 -7.34 19.08 -4.17
CA THR A 261 -8.62 18.92 -3.47
C THR A 261 -9.80 19.16 -4.42
N ASP A 262 -9.76 20.24 -5.20
CA ASP A 262 -10.78 20.55 -6.21
C ASP A 262 -10.91 19.44 -7.28
N TYR A 263 -9.81 18.75 -7.61
CA TYR A 263 -9.84 17.62 -8.54
C TYR A 263 -10.60 16.42 -7.94
N LEU A 264 -10.34 16.08 -6.68
CA LEU A 264 -10.99 14.96 -5.99
C LEU A 264 -12.46 15.24 -5.69
N ASP A 265 -12.79 16.45 -5.23
CA ASP A 265 -14.18 16.85 -4.92
C ASP A 265 -15.09 16.82 -6.17
N LYS A 266 -14.51 17.02 -7.36
CA LYS A 266 -15.23 16.89 -8.64
C LYS A 266 -15.51 15.44 -9.03
N LEU A 267 -14.76 14.48 -8.50
CA LEU A 267 -14.90 13.06 -8.83
C LEU A 267 -15.65 12.28 -7.75
N ILE A 268 -15.48 12.67 -6.49
CA ILE A 268 -16.01 12.00 -5.31
C ILE A 268 -16.92 12.99 -4.57
N GLN A 269 -18.22 12.71 -4.56
CA GLN A 269 -19.22 13.59 -3.94
C GLN A 269 -19.30 13.37 -2.43
N VAL A 270 -19.16 12.13 -1.98
CA VAL A 270 -19.23 11.78 -0.55
C VAL A 270 -17.97 11.02 -0.14
N PRO A 271 -17.03 11.68 0.56
CA PRO A 271 -15.83 11.03 1.08
C PRO A 271 -16.13 10.37 2.43
N LEU A 272 -16.17 9.03 2.47
CA LEU A 272 -16.35 8.24 3.69
C LEU A 272 -15.01 7.66 4.14
N ARG A 273 -14.63 7.88 5.39
CA ARG A 273 -13.40 7.32 5.96
C ARG A 273 -13.71 6.06 6.74
N VAL A 274 -12.92 5.02 6.51
CA VAL A 274 -12.96 3.80 7.32
C VAL A 274 -12.60 4.18 8.76
N PRO A 275 -13.46 3.90 9.75
CA PRO A 275 -13.19 4.22 11.15
C PRO A 275 -11.90 3.55 11.62
N LYS A 276 -11.10 4.29 12.39
CA LYS A 276 -9.99 3.69 13.12
C LYS A 276 -10.56 2.79 14.21
N LEU A 277 -9.97 1.62 14.40
CA LEU A 277 -10.42 0.71 15.44
C LEU A 277 -9.96 1.20 16.81
N GLY A 278 -10.91 1.34 17.73
CA GLY A 278 -10.63 1.58 19.14
C GLY A 278 -10.36 0.28 19.89
N LEU A 279 -10.24 0.41 21.21
CA LEU A 279 -9.98 -0.73 22.09
C LEU A 279 -11.03 -1.84 21.96
N GLN A 280 -12.31 -1.47 21.94
CA GLN A 280 -13.39 -2.46 21.90
C GLN A 280 -13.42 -3.18 20.56
N GLU A 281 -13.18 -2.49 19.44
CA GLU A 281 -13.12 -3.12 18.12
C GLU A 281 -11.94 -4.08 18.00
N VAL A 282 -10.75 -3.67 18.48
CA VAL A 282 -9.57 -4.54 18.50
C VAL A 282 -9.82 -5.75 19.40
N ARG A 283 -10.41 -5.57 20.59
CA ARG A 283 -10.76 -6.66 21.50
C ARG A 283 -11.73 -7.64 20.85
N ALA A 284 -12.84 -7.14 20.27
CA ALA A 284 -13.82 -7.96 19.57
C ALA A 284 -13.17 -8.76 18.44
N TYR A 285 -12.30 -8.12 17.65
CA TYR A 285 -11.58 -8.77 16.57
C TYR A 285 -10.69 -9.90 17.06
N LEU A 286 -9.92 -9.67 18.13
CA LEU A 286 -9.05 -10.70 18.70
C LEU A 286 -9.86 -11.88 19.26
N PHE A 287 -11.00 -11.61 19.92
CA PHE A 287 -11.90 -12.65 20.40
C PHE A 287 -12.47 -13.48 19.24
N MET A 288 -12.89 -12.83 18.17
CA MET A 288 -13.35 -13.52 16.96
C MET A 288 -12.25 -14.34 16.29
N LEU A 289 -11.01 -13.81 16.22
CA LEU A 289 -9.88 -14.56 15.66
C LEU A 289 -9.55 -15.82 16.48
N ALA A 290 -9.68 -15.75 17.81
CA ALA A 290 -9.50 -16.89 18.71
C ALA A 290 -10.64 -17.90 18.56
N ALA A 291 -11.90 -17.45 18.65
CA ALA A 291 -13.09 -18.29 18.58
C ALA A 291 -13.21 -19.01 17.21
N ALA A 292 -12.98 -18.30 16.10
CA ALA A 292 -13.04 -18.86 14.74
C ALA A 292 -11.98 -19.94 14.44
N ARG A 293 -11.04 -20.17 15.36
CA ARG A 293 -10.01 -21.22 15.26
C ARG A 293 -10.06 -22.24 16.39
N SER A 294 -11.06 -22.13 17.25
CA SER A 294 -11.30 -23.08 18.32
C SER A 294 -12.10 -24.29 17.82
N GLU A 295 -12.26 -25.28 18.69
CA GLU A 295 -13.12 -26.45 18.45
C GLU A 295 -14.58 -26.21 18.84
N VAL A 296 -14.94 -24.96 19.18
CA VAL A 296 -16.31 -24.58 19.53
C VAL A 296 -17.23 -24.67 18.31
N GLU A 297 -18.49 -25.05 18.54
CA GLU A 297 -19.51 -25.17 17.50
C GLU A 297 -19.67 -23.87 16.68
N PRO A 298 -19.74 -23.93 15.34
CA PRO A 298 -19.87 -22.73 14.50
C PRO A 298 -21.05 -21.83 14.85
N ALA A 299 -22.17 -22.40 15.31
CA ALA A 299 -23.34 -21.63 15.75
C ALA A 299 -23.01 -20.73 16.95
N LYS A 300 -22.24 -21.24 17.93
CA LYS A 300 -21.80 -20.45 19.09
C LYS A 300 -20.79 -19.37 18.73
N VAL A 301 -19.95 -19.61 17.74
CA VAL A 301 -19.04 -18.57 17.21
C VAL A 301 -19.83 -17.45 16.53
N GLU A 302 -20.91 -17.78 15.84
CA GLU A 302 -21.81 -16.80 15.21
C GLU A 302 -22.67 -16.03 16.24
N ASP A 303 -23.11 -16.70 17.31
CA ASP A 303 -23.76 -16.06 18.46
C ASP A 303 -22.82 -15.02 19.10
N LEU A 304 -21.54 -15.37 19.28
CA LEU A 304 -20.53 -14.44 19.80
C LEU A 304 -20.35 -13.27 18.85
N ARG A 305 -20.23 -13.52 17.55
CA ARG A 305 -20.07 -12.46 16.54
C ARG A 305 -21.21 -11.45 16.60
N THR A 306 -22.44 -11.95 16.66
CA THR A 306 -23.65 -11.12 16.73
C THR A 306 -23.67 -10.30 18.00
N PHE A 307 -23.40 -10.93 19.14
CA PHE A 307 -23.30 -10.25 20.44
C PHE A 307 -22.24 -9.14 20.44
N LEU A 308 -21.05 -9.40 19.90
CA LEU A 308 -19.97 -8.41 19.85
C LEU A 308 -20.33 -7.23 18.95
N ILE A 309 -20.91 -7.47 17.76
CA ILE A 309 -21.34 -6.38 16.86
C ILE A 309 -22.41 -5.52 17.51
N GLU A 310 -23.41 -6.14 18.16
CA GLU A 310 -24.45 -5.39 18.87
C GLU A 310 -23.86 -4.51 19.96
N LYS A 311 -22.88 -5.03 20.71
CA LYS A 311 -22.16 -4.24 21.72
C LYS A 311 -21.35 -3.09 21.12
N LEU A 312 -20.65 -3.32 20.00
CA LEU A 312 -19.92 -2.27 19.30
C LEU A 312 -20.84 -1.14 18.80
N ARG A 313 -22.03 -1.48 18.27
CA ARG A 313 -23.04 -0.49 17.84
C ARG A 313 -23.60 0.35 18.99
N ARG A 314 -23.53 -0.15 20.23
CA ARG A 314 -24.00 0.52 21.45
C ARG A 314 -22.86 1.10 22.28
N SER A 315 -21.66 1.18 21.73
CA SER A 315 -20.47 1.73 22.42
C SER A 315 -20.61 3.19 22.84
N TRP A 316 -21.56 3.93 22.27
CA TRP A 316 -21.91 5.31 22.67
C TRP A 316 -22.80 5.39 23.91
N SER A 317 -23.36 4.27 24.38
CA SER A 317 -24.27 4.21 25.54
C SER A 317 -23.53 3.96 26.85
N ASP A 318 -24.22 4.13 27.98
CA ASP A 318 -23.69 3.84 29.33
C ASP A 318 -23.57 2.32 29.63
N GLU A 319 -23.79 1.45 28.65
CA GLU A 319 -23.62 0.01 28.81
C GLU A 319 -22.15 -0.33 29.09
N ALA A 320 -21.91 -1.20 30.08
CA ALA A 320 -20.57 -1.65 30.40
C ALA A 320 -19.92 -2.36 29.18
N PRO A 321 -18.61 -2.13 28.92
CA PRO A 321 -17.87 -2.87 27.91
C PRO A 321 -17.94 -4.37 28.12
N PHE A 322 -17.83 -5.15 27.03
CA PHE A 322 -17.71 -6.59 27.15
C PHE A 322 -16.29 -6.99 27.56
N ASP A 323 -16.20 -8.13 28.25
CA ASP A 323 -14.98 -8.71 28.78
C ASP A 323 -14.89 -10.20 28.41
N VAL A 324 -13.84 -10.85 28.91
CA VAL A 324 -13.60 -12.28 28.69
C VAL A 324 -14.71 -13.14 29.29
N ASP A 325 -15.26 -12.78 30.46
CA ASP A 325 -16.29 -13.57 31.12
C ASP A 325 -17.58 -13.58 30.31
N ARG A 326 -17.99 -12.44 29.76
CA ARG A 326 -19.14 -12.33 28.87
C ARG A 326 -18.92 -13.09 27.56
N ALA A 327 -17.73 -12.98 26.97
CA ALA A 327 -17.40 -13.72 25.75
C ALA A 327 -17.41 -15.24 25.99
N ALA A 328 -16.83 -15.70 27.09
CA ALA A 328 -16.81 -17.11 27.48
C ALA A 328 -18.21 -17.65 27.78
N ALA A 329 -19.05 -16.86 28.47
CA ALA A 329 -20.44 -17.22 28.74
C ALA A 329 -21.26 -17.37 27.45
N ASN A 330 -21.09 -16.45 26.49
CA ASN A 330 -21.77 -16.52 25.19
C ASN A 330 -21.36 -17.78 24.41
N LEU A 331 -20.05 -18.10 24.40
CA LEU A 331 -19.51 -19.32 23.81
C LEU A 331 -19.89 -20.61 24.55
N GLY A 332 -20.42 -20.52 25.78
CA GLY A 332 -20.75 -21.67 26.61
C GLY A 332 -19.53 -22.45 27.11
N ILE A 333 -18.36 -21.82 27.23
CA ILE A 333 -17.11 -22.50 27.64
C ILE A 333 -16.85 -22.39 29.15
N PRO A 334 -16.41 -23.46 29.83
CA PRO A 334 -16.12 -23.43 31.27
C PRO A 334 -14.83 -22.68 31.61
N VAL A 335 -14.65 -22.33 32.90
CA VAL A 335 -13.47 -21.58 33.41
C VAL A 335 -12.13 -22.25 33.08
N GLY A 336 -12.09 -23.58 33.04
CA GLY A 336 -10.87 -24.34 32.73
C GLY A 336 -10.53 -24.47 31.24
N HIS A 337 -11.37 -23.95 30.33
CA HIS A 337 -11.24 -24.19 28.90
C HIS A 337 -10.02 -23.49 28.28
N GLU A 338 -9.31 -24.15 27.36
CA GLU A 338 -8.11 -23.59 26.70
C GLU A 338 -8.40 -22.28 25.95
N LEU A 339 -9.55 -22.22 25.26
CA LEU A 339 -10.01 -20.99 24.59
C LEU A 339 -10.16 -19.81 25.55
N ARG A 340 -10.60 -20.02 26.80
CA ARG A 340 -10.73 -18.93 27.78
C ARG A 340 -9.37 -18.30 28.09
N ARG A 341 -8.34 -19.12 28.32
CA ARG A 341 -6.96 -18.63 28.51
C ARG A 341 -6.44 -17.86 27.29
N THR A 342 -6.84 -18.30 26.10
CA THR A 342 -6.55 -17.59 24.85
C THR A 342 -7.24 -16.23 24.83
N LEU A 343 -8.53 -16.15 25.18
CA LEU A 343 -9.28 -14.89 25.27
C LEU A 343 -8.68 -13.92 26.29
N GLU A 344 -8.26 -14.40 27.47
CA GLU A 344 -7.56 -13.60 28.48
C GLU A 344 -6.24 -13.03 27.93
N THR A 345 -5.51 -13.82 27.14
CA THR A 345 -4.29 -13.36 26.49
C THR A 345 -4.59 -12.31 25.42
N MET A 346 -5.63 -12.53 24.61
CA MET A 346 -6.08 -11.57 23.60
C MET A 346 -6.55 -10.25 24.22
N ASP A 347 -7.26 -10.30 25.34
CA ASP A 347 -7.76 -9.12 26.05
C ASP A 347 -6.61 -8.25 26.55
N ARG A 348 -5.58 -8.85 27.15
CA ARG A 348 -4.35 -8.14 27.58
C ARG A 348 -3.60 -7.48 26.41
N LEU A 349 -3.62 -8.10 25.23
CA LEU A 349 -2.97 -7.55 24.04
C LEU A 349 -3.80 -6.44 23.38
N ALA A 350 -5.12 -6.42 23.58
CA ALA A 350 -6.02 -5.51 22.88
C ALA A 350 -5.64 -4.04 23.10
N ASP A 351 -5.32 -3.67 24.35
CA ASP A 351 -5.01 -2.28 24.72
C ASP A 351 -3.75 -1.75 24.03
N LEU A 352 -2.68 -2.54 24.04
CA LEU A 352 -1.44 -2.17 23.37
C LEU A 352 -1.58 -2.15 21.85
N LEU A 353 -2.37 -3.05 21.27
CA LEU A 353 -2.60 -3.10 19.83
C LEU A 353 -3.49 -1.94 19.34
N ALA A 354 -4.42 -1.47 20.17
CA ALA A 354 -5.25 -0.33 19.88
C ALA A 354 -4.46 0.98 19.97
N HIS A 355 -3.70 1.18 21.05
CA HIS A 355 -3.06 2.48 21.34
C HIS A 355 -1.61 2.62 20.84
N SER A 356 -0.93 1.54 20.44
CA SER A 356 0.42 1.65 19.88
C SER A 356 0.42 2.36 18.53
N ASN A 357 1.18 3.44 18.39
CA ASN A 357 1.32 4.19 17.13
C ASN A 357 1.73 3.32 15.92
N GLN A 358 2.43 2.21 16.14
CA GLN A 358 2.90 1.32 15.05
C GLN A 358 1.88 0.27 14.62
N VAL A 359 0.83 0.05 15.43
CA VAL A 359 -0.26 -0.88 15.13
C VAL A 359 -1.55 -0.10 14.85
N ASN A 360 -1.89 0.85 15.72
CA ASN A 360 -2.98 1.82 15.59
C ASN A 360 -4.31 1.14 15.22
N GLY A 361 -4.59 0.00 15.87
CA GLY A 361 -5.77 -0.80 15.60
C GLY A 361 -5.86 -1.41 14.21
N ASN A 362 -4.79 -1.47 13.41
CA ASN A 362 -4.85 -1.98 12.04
C ASN A 362 -5.09 -3.51 12.01
N PRO A 363 -6.23 -4.01 11.49
CA PRO A 363 -6.60 -5.43 11.54
C PRO A 363 -5.60 -6.36 10.86
N ARG A 364 -4.97 -5.87 9.78
CA ARG A 364 -3.98 -6.65 9.02
C ARG A 364 -2.69 -6.80 9.81
N ILE A 365 -2.23 -5.72 10.43
CA ILE A 365 -1.05 -5.74 11.31
C ILE A 365 -1.28 -6.67 12.48
N VAL A 366 -2.44 -6.56 13.14
CA VAL A 366 -2.84 -7.45 14.25
C VAL A 366 -2.80 -8.92 13.81
N LYS A 367 -3.46 -9.27 12.71
CA LYS A 367 -3.49 -10.65 12.20
C LYS A 367 -2.08 -11.17 11.87
N ARG A 368 -1.22 -10.34 11.26
CA ARG A 368 0.17 -10.69 10.95
C ARG A 368 1.00 -10.95 12.20
N LEU A 369 0.88 -10.10 13.22
CA LEU A 369 1.55 -10.31 14.49
C LEU A 369 1.15 -11.66 15.10
N LEU A 370 -0.14 -11.95 15.20
CA LEU A 370 -0.61 -13.23 15.75
C LEU A 370 -0.16 -14.44 14.93
N ASN A 371 -0.05 -14.30 13.60
CA ASN A 371 0.53 -15.35 12.76
C ASN A 371 2.00 -15.62 13.10
N VAL A 372 2.79 -14.58 13.34
CA VAL A 372 4.19 -14.74 13.76
C VAL A 372 4.28 -15.42 15.12
N VAL A 373 3.44 -15.00 16.08
CA VAL A 373 3.35 -15.63 17.40
C VAL A 373 3.07 -17.13 17.28
N ARG A 374 2.02 -17.50 16.52
CA ARG A 374 1.65 -18.91 16.32
C ARG A 374 2.72 -19.72 15.60
N MET A 375 3.36 -19.13 14.58
CA MET A 375 4.46 -19.78 13.88
C MET A 375 5.62 -20.06 14.85
N ARG A 376 6.04 -19.06 15.62
CA ARG A 376 7.11 -19.20 16.63
C ARG A 376 6.73 -20.22 17.70
N ALA A 377 5.49 -20.20 18.20
CA ALA A 377 5.00 -21.18 19.19
C ALA A 377 5.00 -22.61 18.63
N SER A 378 4.64 -22.79 17.35
CA SER A 378 4.75 -24.08 16.68
C SER A 378 6.19 -24.56 16.56
N VAL A 379 7.14 -23.69 16.21
CA VAL A 379 8.57 -24.05 16.13
C VAL A 379 9.11 -24.37 17.53
N ALA A 380 8.77 -23.57 18.53
CA ALA A 380 9.17 -23.77 19.93
C ALA A 380 8.75 -25.16 20.43
N ARG A 381 7.47 -25.51 20.27
CA ARG A 381 6.92 -26.83 20.65
C ARG A 381 7.64 -27.99 19.94
N ARG A 382 7.83 -27.90 18.63
CA ARG A 382 8.50 -28.95 17.84
C ARG A 382 9.96 -29.17 18.22
N ARG A 383 10.63 -28.11 18.70
CA ARG A 383 12.04 -28.16 19.11
C ARG A 383 12.21 -28.38 20.62
N GLY A 384 11.14 -28.63 21.36
CA GLY A 384 11.19 -28.81 22.82
C GLY A 384 11.70 -27.58 23.57
N MET A 385 11.50 -26.38 23.01
CA MET A 385 11.86 -25.13 23.68
C MET A 385 10.83 -24.85 24.78
N ALA A 386 11.31 -24.59 26.00
CA ALA A 386 10.46 -24.23 27.14
C ALA A 386 10.01 -22.76 27.03
N LEU A 387 9.23 -22.44 26.00
CA LEU A 387 8.74 -21.09 25.72
C LEU A 387 7.23 -21.12 25.49
N ASP A 388 6.49 -20.39 26.31
CA ASP A 388 5.05 -20.24 26.20
C ASP A 388 4.67 -19.26 25.06
N GLU A 389 3.51 -19.48 24.45
CA GLU A 389 2.93 -18.61 23.42
C GLU A 389 2.70 -17.20 23.95
N SER A 390 2.36 -17.06 25.24
CA SER A 390 2.19 -15.75 25.90
C SER A 390 3.50 -14.94 25.98
N ILE A 391 4.63 -15.61 26.25
CA ILE A 391 5.98 -15.00 26.24
C ILE A 391 6.34 -14.59 24.81
N ILE A 392 6.10 -15.47 23.84
CA ILE A 392 6.33 -15.18 22.42
C ILE A 392 5.52 -13.97 21.97
N ALA A 393 4.26 -13.87 22.39
CA ALA A 393 3.38 -12.75 22.08
C ALA A 393 3.93 -11.43 22.64
N LYS A 394 4.30 -11.41 23.92
CA LYS A 394 4.90 -10.22 24.57
C LYS A 394 6.17 -9.77 23.85
N LEU A 395 7.07 -10.68 23.49
CA LEU A 395 8.31 -10.35 22.76
C LEU A 395 8.05 -9.93 21.31
N ALA A 396 7.16 -10.61 20.59
CA ALA A 396 6.79 -10.23 19.22
C ALA A 396 6.14 -8.84 19.18
N LEU A 397 5.36 -8.47 20.21
CA LEU A 397 4.80 -7.14 20.35
C LEU A 397 5.89 -6.08 20.55
N PHE A 398 6.89 -6.36 21.40
CA PHE A 398 8.05 -5.48 21.55
C PHE A 398 8.78 -5.27 20.21
N GLU A 399 9.09 -6.35 19.50
CA GLU A 399 9.73 -6.29 18.17
C GLU A 399 8.90 -5.52 17.15
N ARG A 400 7.57 -5.63 17.23
CA ARG A 400 6.68 -4.91 16.34
C ARG A 400 6.75 -3.42 16.60
N CYS A 401 6.64 -3.02 17.87
CA CYS A 401 6.41 -1.65 18.32
C CYS A 401 7.69 -0.85 18.62
N THR A 402 8.88 -1.46 18.55
CA THR A 402 10.17 -0.81 18.81
C THR A 402 11.15 -0.96 17.63
N GLY A 403 12.10 -0.03 17.50
CA GLY A 403 13.10 -0.03 16.43
C GLY A 403 14.16 -1.12 16.56
N GLU A 404 14.95 -1.33 15.51
CA GLU A 404 15.97 -2.39 15.48
C GLU A 404 17.01 -2.28 16.60
N ASP A 405 17.39 -1.07 16.97
CA ASP A 405 18.36 -0.86 18.05
C ASP A 405 17.80 -1.23 19.42
N ALA A 406 16.52 -0.93 19.67
CA ALA A 406 15.85 -1.39 20.89
C ALA A 406 15.78 -2.92 20.97
N ILE A 407 15.50 -3.59 19.84
CA ILE A 407 15.49 -5.06 19.72
C ILE A 407 16.89 -5.64 19.92
N ARG A 408 17.91 -5.02 19.31
CA ARG A 408 19.32 -5.41 19.46
C ARG A 408 19.75 -5.32 20.91
N THR A 409 19.35 -4.25 21.59
CA THR A 409 19.62 -4.01 23.01
C THR A 409 18.92 -5.04 23.90
N LEU A 410 17.65 -5.37 23.63
CA LEU A 410 16.96 -6.48 24.31
C LEU A 410 17.69 -7.82 24.12
N ASN A 411 18.04 -8.15 22.89
CA ASN A 411 18.73 -9.38 22.55
C ASN A 411 20.13 -9.45 23.19
N ALA A 412 20.83 -8.32 23.26
CA ALA A 412 22.13 -8.21 23.91
C ALA A 412 22.02 -8.44 25.41
N MET A 413 21.03 -7.84 26.08
CA MET A 413 20.75 -8.06 27.51
C MET A 413 20.46 -9.53 27.82
N ILE A 414 19.66 -10.19 26.98
CA ILE A 414 19.35 -11.62 27.17
C ILE A 414 20.59 -12.48 26.92
N SER A 415 21.38 -12.16 25.88
CA SER A 415 22.56 -12.94 25.50
C SER A 415 23.72 -12.79 26.49
N SER A 416 23.87 -11.63 27.13
CA SER A 416 24.91 -11.37 28.12
C SER A 416 24.52 -11.81 29.54
N ALA A 417 23.23 -12.09 29.79
CA ALA A 417 22.74 -12.48 31.10
C ALA A 417 23.12 -13.93 31.48
N PRO A 418 23.45 -14.20 32.75
CA PRO A 418 23.66 -15.55 33.25
C PRO A 418 22.44 -16.44 32.97
N ALA A 419 22.67 -17.57 32.28
CA ALA A 419 21.62 -18.51 31.88
C ALA A 419 20.44 -17.90 31.10
N GLY A 420 20.64 -16.77 30.42
CA GLY A 420 19.59 -16.12 29.64
C GLY A 420 18.56 -15.33 30.45
N LYS A 421 18.80 -15.17 31.77
CA LYS A 421 17.88 -14.52 32.72
C LYS A 421 18.29 -13.07 32.94
N ALA A 422 17.76 -12.15 32.13
CA ALA A 422 18.15 -10.74 32.16
C ALA A 422 17.75 -10.06 33.49
N PRO A 423 18.72 -9.68 34.36
CA PRO A 423 18.41 -9.03 35.65
C PRO A 423 17.72 -7.69 35.48
N THR A 424 18.12 -6.93 34.45
CA THR A 424 17.53 -5.63 34.11
C THR A 424 16.03 -5.73 33.84
N LEU A 425 15.54 -6.81 33.21
CA LEU A 425 14.11 -7.00 33.02
C LEU A 425 13.39 -7.19 34.36
N THR A 426 13.97 -7.98 35.27
CA THR A 426 13.42 -8.17 36.63
C THR A 426 13.35 -6.84 37.39
N GLU A 427 14.39 -6.01 37.30
CA GLU A 427 14.43 -4.70 37.95
C GLU A 427 13.39 -3.73 37.38
N LEU A 428 13.24 -3.69 36.06
CA LEU A 428 12.28 -2.82 35.39
C LEU A 428 10.83 -3.27 35.60
N GLU A 429 10.55 -4.57 35.58
CA GLU A 429 9.21 -5.13 35.83
C GLU A 429 8.79 -5.00 37.31
N ALA A 430 9.74 -4.81 38.24
CA ALA A 430 9.44 -4.59 39.65
C ALA A 430 8.96 -3.16 39.97
N ILE A 431 9.04 -2.22 39.01
CA ILE A 431 8.57 -0.86 39.18
C ILE A 431 7.04 -0.84 39.03
N PRO A 432 6.26 -0.48 40.08
CA PRO A 432 4.81 -0.56 40.04
C PRO A 432 4.16 0.52 39.15
N ASP A 433 4.76 1.70 39.11
CA ASP A 433 4.27 2.85 38.34
C ASP A 433 4.87 2.90 36.93
N ALA A 434 4.56 3.96 36.18
CA ALA A 434 5.18 4.18 34.88
C ALA A 434 6.70 4.28 35.03
N VAL A 435 7.44 3.52 34.22
CA VAL A 435 8.91 3.49 34.29
C VAL A 435 9.46 4.81 33.74
N PRO A 436 10.21 5.59 34.53
CA PRO A 436 10.80 6.84 34.06
C PRO A 436 11.76 6.62 32.87
N PRO A 437 11.75 7.47 31.82
CA PRO A 437 12.59 7.28 30.64
C PRO A 437 14.09 7.17 30.94
N ASP A 438 14.58 7.87 31.96
CA ASP A 438 15.98 7.86 32.38
C ASP A 438 16.43 6.52 32.99
N ARG A 439 15.49 5.71 33.50
CA ARG A 439 15.76 4.35 33.97
C ARG A 439 15.77 3.32 32.85
N LEU A 440 15.23 3.67 31.68
CA LEU A 440 15.22 2.77 30.53
C LEU A 440 16.56 2.79 29.81
N PRO A 441 16.96 1.66 29.19
CA PRO A 441 18.08 1.62 28.26
C PRO A 441 17.96 2.71 27.20
N LYS A 442 19.09 3.32 26.81
CA LYS A 442 19.13 4.48 25.90
C LYS A 442 18.28 4.29 24.64
N ASP A 443 18.37 3.13 24.00
CA ASP A 443 17.65 2.84 22.74
C ASP A 443 16.14 2.62 22.95
N TRP A 444 15.69 2.45 24.19
CA TRP A 444 14.28 2.26 24.57
C TRP A 444 13.60 3.58 24.97
N GLN A 445 14.36 4.63 25.28
CA GLN A 445 13.83 5.88 25.84
C GLN A 445 12.84 6.58 24.90
N GLN A 446 13.07 6.50 23.58
CA GLN A 446 12.13 7.03 22.58
C GLN A 446 10.78 6.29 22.51
N TYR A 447 10.69 5.11 23.15
CA TYR A 447 9.49 4.29 23.24
C TYR A 447 8.98 4.18 24.69
N ALA A 448 9.36 5.11 25.58
CA ALA A 448 9.16 4.98 27.02
C ALA A 448 7.71 4.66 27.41
N ASP A 449 6.73 5.37 26.84
CA ASP A 449 5.30 5.14 27.12
C ASP A 449 4.90 3.70 26.80
N PHE A 450 5.20 3.24 25.58
CA PHE A 450 4.93 1.87 25.15
C PHE A 450 5.68 0.83 25.99
N VAL A 451 6.96 1.05 26.27
CA VAL A 451 7.80 0.09 27.00
C VAL A 451 7.33 -0.04 28.45
N SER A 452 6.91 1.06 29.07
CA SER A 452 6.32 1.08 30.41
C SER A 452 5.07 0.21 30.48
N ASP A 453 4.14 0.34 29.53
CA ASP A 453 2.92 -0.48 29.49
C ASP A 453 3.22 -1.93 29.10
N TRP A 454 4.17 -2.14 28.20
CA TRP A 454 4.64 -3.46 27.80
C TRP A 454 5.25 -4.25 28.96
N LEU A 455 6.05 -3.62 29.83
CA LEU A 455 6.64 -4.27 31.00
C LEU A 455 5.57 -4.79 31.97
N LYS A 456 4.45 -4.08 32.11
CA LYS A 456 3.32 -4.45 32.98
C LYS A 456 2.50 -5.63 32.45
N LEU A 457 2.69 -6.04 31.20
CA LEU A 457 1.99 -7.21 30.66
C LEU A 457 2.43 -8.50 31.36
N HIS A 458 1.46 -9.39 31.58
CA HIS A 458 1.74 -10.78 31.95
C HIS A 458 1.97 -11.67 30.71
N PRO A 459 2.87 -12.67 30.80
CA PRO A 459 3.71 -12.98 31.97
C PRO A 459 4.92 -12.03 32.11
N PRO A 460 5.45 -11.86 33.34
CA PRO A 460 6.75 -11.21 33.53
C PRO A 460 7.85 -12.01 32.82
N LEU A 461 8.82 -11.30 32.26
CA LEU A 461 9.96 -11.86 31.54
C LEU A 461 11.18 -12.04 32.47
N GLY A 462 11.23 -11.29 33.57
CA GLY A 462 12.25 -11.36 34.59
C GLY A 462 12.42 -12.78 35.15
N GLY A 463 13.67 -13.22 35.29
CA GLY A 463 14.02 -14.53 35.84
C GLY A 463 13.79 -15.74 34.92
N LEU A 464 13.23 -15.55 33.72
CA LEU A 464 13.04 -16.60 32.70
C LEU A 464 14.27 -16.72 31.80
N ASP A 465 14.54 -17.94 31.31
CA ASP A 465 15.56 -18.16 30.27
C ASP A 465 14.98 -17.78 28.90
N LEU A 466 15.34 -16.60 28.40
CA LEU A 466 14.79 -16.06 27.15
C LEU A 466 15.65 -16.36 25.91
N ARG A 467 16.73 -17.15 26.04
CA ARG A 467 17.57 -17.53 24.89
C ARG A 467 16.79 -18.24 23.78
N PRO A 468 15.83 -19.15 24.07
CA PRO A 468 14.99 -19.73 23.01
C PRO A 468 14.20 -18.69 22.24
N ALA A 469 13.75 -17.61 22.90
CA ALA A 469 13.00 -16.55 22.25
C ALA A 469 13.87 -15.70 21.32
N VAL A 470 15.10 -15.35 21.76
CA VAL A 470 16.09 -14.66 20.91
C VAL A 470 16.44 -15.51 19.68
N TYR A 471 16.61 -16.82 19.88
CA TYR A 471 16.84 -17.75 18.78
C TYR A 471 15.68 -17.76 17.77
N LEU A 472 14.44 -17.87 18.25
CA LEU A 472 13.26 -17.82 17.39
C LEU A 472 13.13 -16.49 16.67
N SER A 473 13.45 -15.38 17.34
CA SER A 473 13.41 -14.03 16.76
C SER A 473 14.32 -13.91 15.54
N ARG A 474 15.52 -14.52 15.59
CA ARG A 474 16.51 -14.50 14.50
C ARG A 474 16.20 -15.48 13.36
N GLU A 475 15.64 -16.64 13.67
CA GLU A 475 15.49 -17.76 12.73
C GLU A 475 14.11 -17.82 12.06
N THR A 476 13.11 -17.20 12.66
CA THR A 476 11.76 -17.13 12.10
C THR A 476 11.52 -15.74 11.51
N MET A 477 10.71 -15.66 10.44
CA MET A 477 10.44 -14.40 9.72
C MET A 477 10.32 -13.21 10.68
N PRO A 478 11.05 -12.10 10.44
CA PRO A 478 10.96 -10.94 11.30
C PRO A 478 9.50 -10.46 11.37
N VAL A 479 9.02 -10.11 12.58
CA VAL A 479 7.68 -9.53 12.82
C VAL A 479 7.46 -8.27 11.96
N ARG A 480 8.56 -7.61 11.64
CA ARG A 480 8.67 -6.61 10.60
C ARG A 480 8.93 -7.32 9.26
N VAL A 481 7.87 -7.60 8.50
CA VAL A 481 8.01 -7.46 7.04
C VAL A 481 8.29 -5.97 6.86
N SER A 482 9.55 -5.60 6.64
CA SER A 482 9.99 -4.22 6.47
C SER A 482 9.21 -3.60 5.30
N ILE A 483 8.10 -2.96 5.63
CA ILE A 483 7.40 -1.97 4.80
C ILE A 483 7.87 -0.56 5.20
N GLN A 484 8.99 -0.45 5.93
CA GLN A 484 9.76 0.80 5.94
C GLN A 484 10.44 0.91 4.58
N ARG A 485 9.65 1.37 3.61
CA ARG A 485 10.23 2.04 2.45
C ARG A 485 11.07 3.18 3.02
N LEU A 486 12.34 3.17 2.65
CA LEU A 486 13.25 4.30 2.76
C LEU A 486 12.50 5.62 2.58
N SER A 487 12.89 6.64 3.35
CA SER A 487 12.37 7.99 3.20
C SER A 487 12.36 8.43 1.73
N GLU A 488 11.45 9.33 1.38
CA GLU A 488 11.35 9.86 0.01
C GLU A 488 12.70 10.43 -0.47
N LYS A 489 13.45 11.05 0.45
CA LYS A 489 14.79 11.59 0.17
C LYS A 489 15.78 10.48 -0.16
N THR A 490 15.86 9.44 0.67
CA THR A 490 16.77 8.31 0.45
C THR A 490 16.40 7.51 -0.80
N ARG A 491 15.11 7.36 -1.12
CA ARG A 491 14.68 6.69 -2.36
C ARG A 491 15.10 7.47 -3.61
N LYS A 492 14.91 8.80 -3.62
CA LYS A 492 15.40 9.67 -4.70
C LYS A 492 16.91 9.61 -4.81
N ALA A 493 17.62 9.58 -3.69
CA ALA A 493 19.07 9.46 -3.67
C ALA A 493 19.53 8.14 -4.34
N ILE A 494 18.87 7.03 -4.05
CA ILE A 494 19.16 5.73 -4.67
C ILE A 494 18.91 5.75 -6.18
N GLU A 495 17.80 6.34 -6.64
CA GLU A 495 17.53 6.47 -8.08
C GLU A 495 18.62 7.25 -8.83
N ILE A 496 19.17 8.29 -8.19
CA ILE A 496 20.29 9.08 -8.72
C ILE A 496 21.58 8.25 -8.71
N LEU A 497 21.86 7.52 -7.62
CA LEU A 497 23.07 6.71 -7.47
C LEU A 497 23.11 5.51 -8.42
N LEU A 498 21.97 4.88 -8.70
CA LEU A 498 21.88 3.78 -9.68
C LEU A 498 22.23 4.23 -11.11
N LYS A 499 22.14 5.53 -11.39
CA LYS A 499 22.39 6.14 -12.71
C LYS A 499 23.68 6.95 -12.75
N THR A 500 24.57 6.82 -11.78
CA THR A 500 25.82 7.60 -11.71
C THR A 500 26.76 7.31 -12.88
N ALA A 501 26.73 8.16 -13.90
CA ALA A 501 27.59 8.03 -15.08
C ALA A 501 29.07 8.37 -14.78
N ILE A 502 29.34 9.36 -13.92
CA ILE A 502 30.70 9.83 -13.60
C ILE A 502 30.89 9.96 -12.08
N ALA A 503 32.09 9.65 -11.59
CA ALA A 503 32.42 9.69 -10.16
C ALA A 503 32.41 11.11 -9.56
N THR A 504 32.50 12.14 -10.39
CA THR A 504 32.52 13.55 -9.96
C THR A 504 31.14 14.22 -9.98
N SER A 505 30.07 13.48 -10.30
CA SER A 505 28.72 14.01 -10.44
C SER A 505 28.27 14.83 -9.21
N PRO A 506 28.02 16.14 -9.36
CA PRO A 506 27.51 16.99 -8.27
C PRO A 506 26.16 16.49 -7.75
N ALA A 507 25.28 16.01 -8.63
CA ALA A 507 23.97 15.47 -8.28
C ALA A 507 24.08 14.20 -7.43
N SER A 508 25.04 13.31 -7.74
CA SER A 508 25.27 12.10 -6.92
C SER A 508 25.87 12.43 -5.56
N LYS A 509 26.68 13.48 -5.44
CA LYS A 509 27.21 13.93 -4.14
C LYS A 509 26.12 14.54 -3.26
N ALA A 510 25.32 15.45 -3.82
CA ALA A 510 24.16 16.04 -3.12
C ALA A 510 23.14 14.96 -2.71
N ALA A 511 22.88 13.98 -3.58
CA ALA A 511 22.03 12.84 -3.26
C ALA A 511 22.52 12.05 -2.04
N ILE A 512 23.84 11.88 -1.88
CA ILE A 512 24.41 11.18 -0.70
C ILE A 512 24.24 12.04 0.56
N ASP A 513 24.39 13.36 0.46
CA ASP A 513 24.15 14.28 1.58
C ASP A 513 22.68 14.27 2.07
N ASP A 514 21.73 13.95 1.20
CA ASP A 514 20.30 13.88 1.50
C ASP A 514 19.84 12.54 2.12
N ILE A 515 20.72 11.53 2.17
CA ILE A 515 20.41 10.23 2.81
C ILE A 515 20.47 10.41 4.33
N ASP A 516 19.41 9.99 5.02
CA ASP A 516 19.41 9.97 6.47
C ASP A 516 20.52 9.02 6.99
N PRO A 517 21.38 9.44 7.93
CA PRO A 517 22.45 8.60 8.46
C PRO A 517 21.99 7.23 8.96
N SER A 518 20.76 7.12 9.47
CA SER A 518 20.16 5.85 9.91
C SER A 518 19.75 4.93 8.75
N GLU A 519 19.55 5.48 7.55
CA GLU A 519 19.10 4.75 6.35
C GLU A 519 20.25 4.40 5.38
N VAL A 520 21.49 4.86 5.63
CA VAL A 520 22.65 4.61 4.76
C VAL A 520 22.89 3.10 4.52
N GLY A 521 22.71 2.29 5.57
CA GLY A 521 22.87 0.84 5.47
C GLY A 521 21.85 0.20 4.54
N ASP A 522 20.58 0.60 4.66
CA ASP A 522 19.47 0.10 3.87
C ASP A 522 19.54 0.61 2.43
N ALA A 523 19.97 1.85 2.22
CA ALA A 523 20.21 2.42 0.90
C ALA A 523 21.29 1.63 0.14
N MET A 524 22.37 1.26 0.82
CA MET A 524 23.41 0.41 0.23
C MET A 524 22.88 -1.00 -0.08
N ASP A 525 22.05 -1.59 0.79
CA ASP A 525 21.44 -2.90 0.54
C ASP A 525 20.52 -2.89 -0.69
N GLU A 526 19.74 -1.83 -0.89
CA GLU A 526 18.90 -1.65 -2.08
C GLU A 526 19.73 -1.46 -3.36
N ILE A 527 20.81 -0.68 -3.30
CA ILE A 527 21.73 -0.53 -4.44
C ILE A 527 22.39 -1.88 -4.77
N ILE A 528 22.80 -2.65 -3.77
CA ILE A 528 23.35 -4.00 -3.95
C ILE A 528 22.28 -4.95 -4.53
N ALA A 529 21.04 -4.88 -4.04
CA ALA A 529 19.94 -5.70 -4.55
C ALA A 529 19.65 -5.39 -6.03
N ALA A 530 19.66 -4.11 -6.42
CA ALA A 530 19.55 -3.69 -7.81
C ALA A 530 20.73 -4.21 -8.66
N MET A 531 21.95 -4.10 -8.14
CA MET A 531 23.16 -4.59 -8.80
C MET A 531 23.11 -6.09 -9.08
N LYS A 532 22.59 -6.89 -8.14
CA LYS A 532 22.43 -8.36 -8.28
C LYS A 532 21.47 -8.78 -9.39
N ARG A 533 20.55 -7.91 -9.83
CA ARG A 533 19.59 -8.22 -10.92
C ARG A 533 20.26 -8.37 -12.28
N ASN A 534 21.44 -7.77 -12.45
CA ASN A 534 22.24 -7.92 -13.66
C ASN A 534 23.56 -8.63 -13.31
N PRO A 535 23.78 -9.88 -13.73
CA PRO A 535 25.01 -10.62 -13.44
C PRO A 535 26.18 -10.28 -14.38
N ASP A 536 26.00 -9.38 -15.36
CA ASP A 536 27.08 -8.95 -16.25
C ASP A 536 27.99 -7.92 -15.54
N TRP A 537 29.27 -8.28 -15.42
CA TRP A 537 30.33 -7.47 -14.82
C TRP A 537 31.48 -7.21 -15.80
N SER A 538 31.28 -7.51 -17.09
CA SER A 538 32.28 -7.36 -18.14
C SER A 538 32.71 -5.90 -18.36
N LYS A 539 31.82 -4.95 -18.08
CA LYS A 539 32.05 -3.50 -18.18
C LYS A 539 31.75 -2.79 -16.86
N LEU A 540 32.34 -1.61 -16.69
CA LEU A 540 32.07 -0.73 -15.58
C LEU A 540 30.63 -0.20 -15.65
N ARG A 541 29.89 -0.29 -14.54
CA ARG A 541 28.47 0.02 -14.49
C ARG A 541 28.17 1.31 -13.71
N PRO A 542 27.12 2.07 -14.09
CA PRO A 542 26.71 3.27 -13.37
C PRO A 542 26.27 3.01 -11.91
N ASP A 543 25.57 1.91 -11.67
CA ASP A 543 25.10 1.51 -10.35
C ASP A 543 26.25 1.19 -9.38
N PHE A 544 27.30 0.52 -9.85
CA PHE A 544 28.51 0.29 -9.06
C PHE A 544 29.26 1.59 -8.76
N ARG A 545 29.27 2.57 -9.68
CA ARG A 545 29.88 3.89 -9.42
C ARG A 545 29.14 4.62 -8.30
N GLY A 546 27.81 4.61 -8.31
CA GLY A 546 27.01 5.19 -7.22
C GLY A 546 27.25 4.49 -5.89
N ALA A 547 27.27 3.15 -5.89
CA ALA A 547 27.59 2.37 -4.69
C ALA A 547 28.99 2.71 -4.14
N HIS A 548 29.98 2.80 -5.02
CA HIS A 548 31.35 3.16 -4.63
C HIS A 548 31.42 4.57 -4.03
N LEU A 549 30.74 5.56 -4.62
CA LEU A 549 30.70 6.92 -4.05
C LEU A 549 30.09 6.95 -2.64
N LEU A 550 28.98 6.25 -2.43
CA LEU A 550 28.38 6.14 -1.09
C LEU A 550 29.33 5.46 -0.10
N ALA A 551 30.01 4.38 -0.55
CA ALA A 551 31.02 3.67 0.24
C ALA A 551 32.27 4.51 0.56
N THR A 552 32.68 5.46 -0.28
CA THR A 552 33.84 6.33 0.01
C THR A 552 33.57 7.33 1.12
N LYS A 553 32.30 7.67 1.36
CA LYS A 553 31.89 8.67 2.34
C LYS A 553 31.42 8.05 3.65
N GLU A 554 30.77 6.89 3.59
CA GLU A 554 30.15 6.23 4.73
C GLU A 554 30.73 4.85 5.01
N LYS A 555 31.20 4.63 6.25
CA LYS A 555 31.84 3.37 6.66
C LYS A 555 30.90 2.16 6.60
N ILE A 556 29.63 2.34 6.99
CA ILE A 556 28.61 1.27 6.97
C ILE A 556 28.37 0.79 5.54
N ALA A 557 28.26 1.74 4.60
CA ALA A 557 28.11 1.46 3.17
C ALA A 557 29.36 0.77 2.60
N HIS A 558 30.56 1.21 3.01
CA HIS A 558 31.82 0.57 2.64
C HIS A 558 31.86 -0.92 3.00
N ASP A 559 31.57 -1.24 4.27
CA ASP A 559 31.67 -2.62 4.76
C ASP A 559 30.69 -3.56 4.04
N LYS A 560 29.47 -3.08 3.75
CA LYS A 560 28.47 -3.79 2.95
C LYS A 560 28.91 -4.00 1.50
N LEU A 561 29.46 -2.98 0.84
CA LEU A 561 29.95 -3.09 -0.53
C LEU A 561 31.14 -4.06 -0.63
N VAL A 562 32.05 -4.04 0.32
CA VAL A 562 33.18 -4.99 0.39
C VAL A 562 32.68 -6.43 0.57
N ALA A 563 31.70 -6.66 1.46
CA ALA A 563 31.09 -7.96 1.65
C ALA A 563 30.43 -8.48 0.36
N PHE A 564 29.72 -7.60 -0.36
CA PHE A 564 29.14 -7.93 -1.66
C PHE A 564 30.20 -8.30 -2.71
N ILE A 565 31.26 -7.51 -2.86
CA ILE A 565 32.34 -7.79 -3.83
C ILE A 565 33.00 -9.14 -3.55
N LYS A 566 33.22 -9.48 -2.27
CA LYS A 566 33.76 -10.80 -1.86
C LYS A 566 32.83 -11.96 -2.17
N SER A 567 31.52 -11.72 -2.29
CA SER A 567 30.53 -12.75 -2.63
C SER A 567 30.44 -13.05 -4.13
N LEU A 568 31.08 -12.24 -5.00
CA LEU A 568 31.03 -12.45 -6.44
C LEU A 568 31.91 -13.64 -6.86
N PRO A 569 31.45 -14.53 -7.77
CA PRO A 569 32.22 -15.69 -8.24
C PRO A 569 33.56 -15.31 -8.89
N LYS A 570 33.62 -14.12 -9.51
CA LYS A 570 34.83 -13.57 -10.14
C LYS A 570 34.79 -12.05 -10.06
N THR A 571 35.72 -11.45 -9.32
CA THR A 571 35.83 -9.99 -9.22
C THR A 571 36.54 -9.43 -10.46
N PRO A 572 35.90 -8.54 -11.24
CA PRO A 572 36.55 -7.86 -12.35
C PRO A 572 37.73 -7.00 -11.89
N LYS A 573 38.79 -6.93 -12.70
CA LYS A 573 39.99 -6.12 -12.38
C LYS A 573 39.65 -4.64 -12.13
N TRP A 574 38.66 -4.09 -12.84
CA TRP A 574 38.25 -2.70 -12.70
C TRP A 574 37.64 -2.39 -11.32
N MET A 575 36.93 -3.33 -10.68
CA MET A 575 36.40 -3.14 -9.32
C MET A 575 37.51 -3.04 -8.29
N ALA A 576 38.53 -3.90 -8.40
CA ALA A 576 39.69 -3.89 -7.51
C ALA A 576 40.52 -2.61 -7.67
N THR A 577 40.62 -2.07 -8.88
CA THR A 577 41.31 -0.80 -9.14
C THR A 577 40.56 0.40 -8.55
N MET A 578 39.22 0.45 -8.68
CA MET A 578 38.43 1.53 -8.08
C MET A 578 38.48 1.50 -6.55
N MET A 579 38.38 0.33 -5.93
CA MET A 579 38.47 0.21 -4.46
C MET A 579 39.88 0.50 -3.89
N LYS A 580 40.93 0.51 -4.71
CA LYS A 580 42.30 0.87 -4.30
C LYS A 580 42.61 2.37 -4.40
N GLY A 581 41.80 3.15 -5.12
CA GLY A 581 42.08 4.55 -5.47
C GLY A 581 42.07 5.54 -4.31
N ASP A 582 41.45 5.21 -3.17
CA ASP A 582 41.22 6.16 -2.07
C ASP A 582 42.00 5.85 -0.78
N GLY A 583 42.83 4.80 -0.78
CA GLY A 583 43.66 4.43 0.37
C GLY A 583 44.84 5.37 0.68
N ASN A 584 44.98 6.51 -0.01
CA ASN A 584 46.15 7.39 0.11
C ASN A 584 45.84 8.84 0.54
N LYS A 585 44.68 9.11 1.14
CA LYS A 585 44.31 10.46 1.63
C LYS A 585 44.00 10.58 3.13
N SER A 586 44.25 9.53 3.94
CA SER A 586 44.06 9.60 5.40
C SER A 586 45.36 9.54 6.22
N ALA A 587 46.52 9.74 5.61
CA ALA A 587 47.81 9.79 6.31
C ALA A 587 48.62 11.01 5.84
N GLY A 588 48.28 12.20 6.35
CA GLY A 588 49.05 13.41 6.02
C GLY A 588 48.38 14.72 6.40
N SER A 589 48.22 14.96 7.71
CA SER A 589 48.18 16.33 8.25
C SER A 589 48.42 16.27 9.76
N LYS A 590 49.70 16.27 10.14
CA LYS A 590 50.14 16.89 11.39
C LYS A 590 50.28 18.39 11.08
N GLY A 591 49.64 19.21 11.90
CA GLY A 591 49.68 20.66 11.91
C GLY A 591 48.83 21.12 13.06
#